data_AF-A0A1Y4RJI0-F1
#
_entry.id   AF-A0A1Y4RJI0-F1
#
_cell.length_a   1.000
_cell.length_b   1.000
_cell.length_c   1.000
_cell.angle_alpha   90.00
_cell.angle_beta   90.00
_cell.angle_gamma   90.00
#
_symmetry.space_group_name_H-M   'P 1'
#
loop_
_entity.id
_entity.type
_entity.pdbx_description
1 polymer ?
#
loop_
_entity_poly.entity_id
_entity_poly.type
_entity_poly.pdbx_seq_one_letter_code
_entity_poly.pdbx_strand_id
1 'polypeptide(L)'
;MAKINDVYDIGAAFEAIEDELTASMIRNMKRHKAEETKEGFEWAQWQAEQLRFLEEYKKKNQKKYGKKFKSINSKLDALIRAGRDEGGMQQEIQILNAIKRGFKGAKKVSRGASAEFFRINDRKLDALIKATLSDMEKAETAVLRMANDQYRKIIFNAQVYANTGAGTYEKAVDMATKDFLSAGLNCVQYKNGARHTLADYADMAIRTASKRAYLQGEGEKRQEWGISTVIVNKRGNPCPKCLPFCGKVLIDDVWSGGKESDGPYPLMSKAIEHGLYHPRCKDSHTTYFPGISTADDSWTREELEAVGQANSQEVRQQYAARQAAKYERLAKYSLDPDNRKQYAGRAAEWKKELKSPEYLPIRNWEKLDIETMERLEKEVGRIPESHQEFLESAGVELEVVSGANSFYDPRNRTIYLTNNFESFEGVHEIAHALEDLLDIWEAPEFRKLVEQIASEHPEKDIIWDRDTFVKPIRRINDRRLVSEYQGRVYSDFGETADGHVNPDALWDYFSEGYRCFFENPKLLLEKDPDLFAYIKERFDG
;
A
#
# COMPACT_ATOMS: atom_id res chain seq x y z
N MET A 1 5.69 16.36 -3.50
CA MET A 1 5.65 14.88 -3.61
C MET A 1 4.91 14.44 -2.37
N ALA A 2 3.94 13.53 -2.50
CA ALA A 2 3.30 12.95 -1.32
C ALA A 2 4.38 12.39 -0.38
N LYS A 3 4.10 12.39 0.94
CA LYS A 3 4.94 11.65 1.88
C LYS A 3 4.95 10.18 1.42
N ILE A 4 6.12 9.56 1.49
CA ILE A 4 6.26 8.12 1.18
C ILE A 4 6.50 7.50 2.54
N ASN A 5 5.47 6.86 3.05
CA ASN A 5 5.42 6.27 4.37
C ASN A 5 5.43 4.74 4.25
N ASP A 6 4.92 4.18 3.14
CA ASP A 6 4.85 2.74 2.92
C ASP A 6 5.26 2.28 1.51
N VAL A 7 5.17 0.97 1.29
CA VAL A 7 5.48 0.29 0.01
C VAL A 7 4.58 0.76 -1.12
N TYR A 8 3.31 0.99 -0.82
CA TYR A 8 2.32 1.36 -1.81
C TYR A 8 2.50 2.81 -2.28
N ASP A 9 2.95 3.71 -1.41
CA ASP A 9 3.27 5.10 -1.76
C ASP A 9 4.39 5.17 -2.80
N ILE A 10 5.29 4.18 -2.81
CA ILE A 10 6.33 4.07 -3.81
C ILE A 10 5.76 3.68 -5.18
N GLY A 11 4.86 2.70 -5.23
CA GLY A 11 4.15 2.32 -6.46
C GLY A 11 3.45 3.52 -7.09
N ALA A 12 2.66 4.26 -6.29
CA ALA A 12 1.99 5.47 -6.73
C ALA A 12 2.97 6.58 -7.17
N ALA A 13 4.13 6.70 -6.52
CA ALA A 13 5.16 7.66 -6.92
C ALA A 13 5.75 7.33 -8.31
N PHE A 14 5.92 6.04 -8.65
CA PHE A 14 6.35 5.62 -9.98
C PHE A 14 5.27 5.81 -11.03
N GLU A 15 4.01 5.53 -10.69
CA GLU A 15 2.87 5.80 -11.57
C GLU A 15 2.77 7.29 -11.91
N ALA A 16 2.85 8.18 -10.92
CA ALA A 16 2.85 9.63 -11.14
C ALA A 16 4.01 10.11 -12.03
N ILE A 17 5.13 9.39 -12.05
CA ILE A 17 6.24 9.65 -12.97
C ILE A 17 5.88 9.26 -14.40
N GLU A 18 5.33 8.06 -14.61
CA GLU A 18 4.86 7.59 -15.92
C GLU A 18 3.76 8.50 -16.50
N ASP A 19 2.84 8.93 -15.64
CA ASP A 19 1.72 9.76 -16.03
C ASP A 19 2.18 11.15 -16.47
N GLU A 20 3.12 11.76 -15.75
CA GLU A 20 3.70 13.04 -16.16
C GLU A 20 4.64 12.92 -17.37
N LEU A 21 5.33 11.78 -17.54
CA LEU A 21 6.10 11.50 -18.77
C LEU A 21 5.17 11.49 -19.98
N THR A 22 4.04 10.81 -19.85
CA THR A 22 2.98 10.71 -20.86
C THR A 22 2.35 12.08 -21.13
N ALA A 23 1.89 12.76 -20.09
CA ALA A 23 1.27 14.08 -20.19
C ALA A 23 2.21 15.10 -20.83
N SER A 24 3.51 15.08 -20.48
CA SER A 24 4.49 15.97 -21.08
C SER A 24 4.71 15.71 -22.57
N MET A 25 4.69 14.45 -23.03
CA MET A 25 4.76 14.14 -24.46
C MET A 25 3.55 14.71 -25.21
N ILE A 26 2.34 14.46 -24.70
CA ILE A 26 1.09 14.91 -25.33
C ILE A 26 0.98 16.44 -25.32
N ARG A 27 1.39 17.11 -24.24
CA ARG A 27 1.43 18.59 -24.18
C ARG A 27 2.36 19.19 -25.22
N ASN A 28 3.52 18.58 -25.46
CA ASN A 28 4.43 19.06 -26.51
C ASN A 28 3.78 18.91 -27.89
N MET A 29 3.15 17.77 -28.19
CA MET A 29 2.41 17.58 -29.46
C MET A 29 1.32 18.66 -29.64
N LYS A 30 0.50 18.94 -28.60
CA LYS A 30 -0.51 20.01 -28.63
C LYS A 30 0.10 21.39 -28.90
N ARG A 31 1.21 21.73 -28.23
CA ARG A 31 1.86 23.05 -28.38
C ARG A 31 2.35 23.26 -29.81
N HIS A 32 2.89 22.21 -30.44
CA HIS A 32 3.37 22.29 -31.82
C HIS A 32 2.26 22.64 -32.80
N LYS A 33 1.04 22.09 -32.62
CA LYS A 33 -0.11 22.45 -33.46
C LYS A 33 -0.51 23.92 -33.34
N ALA A 34 -0.45 24.47 -32.12
CA ALA A 34 -0.74 25.88 -31.89
C ALA A 34 0.31 26.79 -32.54
N GLU A 35 1.59 26.40 -32.51
CA GLU A 35 2.69 27.11 -33.17
C GLU A 35 2.58 27.03 -34.71
N GLU A 36 2.27 25.86 -35.28
CA GLU A 36 1.99 25.69 -36.73
C GLU A 36 0.89 26.64 -37.22
N THR A 37 -0.23 26.69 -36.48
CA THR A 37 -1.40 27.51 -36.83
C THR A 37 -1.06 29.00 -36.77
N LYS A 38 -0.19 29.40 -35.84
CA LYS A 38 0.21 30.81 -35.64
C LYS A 38 1.20 31.29 -36.70
N GLU A 39 2.15 30.44 -37.08
CA GLU A 39 3.28 30.82 -37.94
C GLU A 39 3.03 30.51 -39.44
N GLY A 40 1.95 29.78 -39.78
CA GLY A 40 1.50 29.60 -41.17
C GLY A 40 2.39 28.72 -42.05
N PHE A 41 3.19 27.82 -41.46
CA PHE A 41 4.13 26.94 -42.16
C PHE A 41 3.56 25.53 -42.43
N GLU A 42 4.08 24.87 -43.47
CA GLU A 42 3.76 23.46 -43.79
C GLU A 42 4.63 22.44 -43.04
N TRP A 43 4.07 21.25 -42.85
CA TRP A 43 4.52 20.15 -41.99
C TRP A 43 5.97 19.65 -42.25
N ALA A 44 6.48 19.74 -43.49
CA ALA A 44 7.76 19.15 -43.91
C ALA A 44 9.02 19.83 -43.33
N GLN A 45 8.98 21.13 -42.98
CA GLN A 45 10.11 21.85 -42.39
C GLN A 45 10.33 21.53 -40.90
N TRP A 46 9.37 20.82 -40.26
CA TRP A 46 9.29 20.71 -38.80
C TRP A 46 9.92 19.45 -38.20
N GLN A 47 10.34 18.47 -39.00
CA GLN A 47 10.99 17.26 -38.47
C GLN A 47 12.26 17.58 -37.67
N ALA A 48 13.06 18.56 -38.13
CA ALA A 48 14.25 19.03 -37.41
C ALA A 48 13.91 19.68 -36.06
N GLU A 49 12.78 20.38 -36.01
CA GLU A 49 12.29 21.07 -34.82
C GLU A 49 11.69 20.09 -33.80
N GLN A 50 10.96 19.07 -34.25
CA GLN A 50 10.52 17.94 -33.41
C GLN A 50 11.71 17.20 -32.77
N LEU A 51 12.80 17.01 -33.51
CA LEU A 51 14.03 16.40 -33.00
C LEU A 51 14.71 17.30 -31.95
N ARG A 52 14.67 18.62 -32.11
CA ARG A 52 15.14 19.58 -31.10
C ARG A 52 14.32 19.47 -29.81
N PHE A 53 12.99 19.44 -29.90
CA PHE A 53 12.12 19.27 -28.74
C PHE A 53 12.26 17.90 -28.07
N LEU A 54 12.53 16.84 -28.84
CA LEU A 54 12.85 15.52 -28.29
C LEU A 54 14.14 15.56 -27.46
N GLU A 55 15.20 16.23 -27.94
CA GLU A 55 16.44 16.38 -27.18
C GLU A 55 16.26 17.23 -25.91
N GLU A 56 15.44 18.28 -25.97
CA GLU A 56 15.06 19.03 -24.76
C GLU A 56 14.26 18.17 -23.78
N TYR A 57 13.27 17.41 -24.25
CA TYR A 57 12.45 16.51 -23.46
C TYR A 57 13.34 15.49 -22.73
N LYS A 58 14.27 14.85 -23.45
CA LYS A 58 15.24 13.91 -22.90
C LYS A 58 16.09 14.53 -21.80
N LYS A 59 16.71 15.69 -22.05
CA LYS A 59 17.56 16.39 -21.05
C LYS A 59 16.76 16.81 -19.81
N LYS A 60 15.57 17.39 -20.01
CA LYS A 60 14.68 17.83 -18.92
C LYS A 60 14.24 16.64 -18.07
N ASN A 61 13.83 15.54 -18.69
CA ASN A 61 13.36 14.35 -17.99
C ASN A 61 14.48 13.64 -17.24
N GLN A 62 15.65 13.46 -17.85
CA GLN A 62 16.80 12.87 -17.17
C GLN A 62 17.16 13.66 -15.90
N LYS A 63 17.17 15.00 -15.97
CA LYS A 63 17.45 15.86 -14.82
C LYS A 63 16.33 15.82 -13.76
N LYS A 64 15.06 15.88 -14.18
CA LYS A 64 13.88 15.91 -13.29
C LYS A 64 13.70 14.58 -12.58
N TYR A 65 13.65 13.48 -13.32
CA TYR A 65 13.33 12.16 -12.78
C TYR A 65 14.52 11.47 -12.15
N GLY A 66 15.75 11.70 -12.62
CA GLY A 66 16.95 11.18 -11.94
C GLY A 66 17.05 11.61 -10.48
N LYS A 67 16.58 12.83 -10.14
CA LYS A 67 16.48 13.28 -8.74
C LYS A 67 15.34 12.58 -7.98
N LYS A 68 14.17 12.43 -8.61
CA LYS A 68 13.01 11.77 -8.01
C LYS A 68 13.29 10.30 -7.70
N PHE A 69 13.87 9.57 -8.65
CA PHE A 69 14.27 8.18 -8.49
C PHE A 69 15.23 7.99 -7.32
N LYS A 70 16.29 8.83 -7.23
CA LYS A 70 17.18 8.81 -6.05
C LYS A 70 16.46 9.03 -4.73
N SER A 71 15.49 9.95 -4.69
CA SER A 71 14.69 10.24 -3.49
C SER A 71 13.73 9.11 -3.13
N ILE A 72 13.23 8.35 -4.10
CA ILE A 72 12.40 7.16 -3.87
C ILE A 72 13.29 6.03 -3.37
N ASN A 73 14.39 5.77 -4.07
CA ASN A 73 15.32 4.68 -3.75
C ASN A 73 16.00 4.85 -2.39
N SER A 74 16.22 6.09 -1.93
CA SER A 74 16.74 6.33 -0.58
C SER A 74 15.78 5.88 0.53
N LYS A 75 14.47 5.77 0.25
CA LYS A 75 13.47 5.31 1.21
C LYS A 75 13.29 3.79 1.21
N LEU A 76 13.67 3.11 0.13
CA LEU A 76 13.54 1.65 0.01
C LEU A 76 14.34 0.90 1.07
N ASP A 77 15.58 1.33 1.34
CA ASP A 77 16.42 0.70 2.37
C ASP A 77 15.74 0.79 3.74
N ALA A 78 15.30 1.98 4.14
CA ALA A 78 14.62 2.21 5.40
C ALA A 78 13.33 1.37 5.54
N LEU A 79 12.53 1.29 4.48
CA LEU A 79 11.28 0.51 4.47
C LEU A 79 11.54 -1.00 4.59
N ILE A 80 12.52 -1.54 3.86
CA ILE A 80 12.85 -2.96 3.92
C ILE A 80 13.42 -3.32 5.31
N ARG A 81 14.27 -2.46 5.88
CA ARG A 81 14.77 -2.63 7.26
C ARG A 81 13.65 -2.54 8.29
N ALA A 82 12.71 -1.60 8.12
CA ALA A 82 11.57 -1.47 9.00
C ALA A 82 10.75 -2.76 9.05
N GLY A 83 10.48 -3.38 7.90
CA GLY A 83 9.77 -4.66 7.83
C GLY A 83 10.48 -5.79 8.59
N ARG A 84 11.82 -5.91 8.50
CA ARG A 84 12.59 -6.90 9.28
C ARG A 84 12.41 -6.68 10.78
N ASP A 85 12.61 -5.45 11.23
CA ASP A 85 12.56 -5.15 12.66
C ASP A 85 11.14 -5.35 13.22
N GLU A 86 10.12 -5.01 12.44
CA GLU A 86 8.71 -5.26 12.75
C GLU A 86 8.44 -6.77 12.91
N GLY A 87 8.82 -7.58 11.92
CA GLY A 87 8.66 -9.03 12.00
C GLY A 87 9.39 -9.63 13.21
N GLY A 88 10.63 -9.21 13.47
CA GLY A 88 11.39 -9.68 14.61
C GLY A 88 10.76 -9.34 15.97
N MET A 89 10.26 -8.12 16.11
CA MET A 89 9.58 -7.64 17.32
C MET A 89 8.24 -8.35 17.53
N GLN A 90 7.42 -8.44 16.49
CA GLN A 90 6.12 -9.11 16.58
C GLN A 90 6.28 -10.57 16.97
N GLN A 91 7.27 -11.23 16.39
CA GLN A 91 7.60 -12.62 16.68
C GLN A 91 8.14 -12.82 18.11
N GLU A 92 8.91 -11.87 18.64
CA GLU A 92 9.37 -11.93 20.03
C GLU A 92 8.20 -11.88 21.00
N ILE A 93 7.24 -10.98 20.77
CA ILE A 93 6.00 -10.87 21.55
C ILE A 93 5.23 -12.20 21.53
N GLN A 94 5.03 -12.80 20.35
CA GLN A 94 4.31 -14.08 20.21
C GLN A 94 4.98 -15.20 21.02
N ILE A 95 6.32 -15.31 20.95
CA ILE A 95 7.08 -16.33 21.70
C ILE A 95 6.94 -16.11 23.21
N LEU A 96 7.07 -14.87 23.68
CA LEU A 96 6.93 -14.54 25.10
C LEU A 96 5.52 -14.87 25.61
N ASN A 97 4.48 -14.58 24.84
CA ASN A 97 3.10 -14.92 25.17
C ASN A 97 2.87 -16.44 25.18
N ALA A 98 3.45 -17.19 24.25
CA ALA A 98 3.42 -18.65 24.27
C ALA A 98 4.10 -19.22 25.51
N ILE A 99 5.25 -18.66 25.92
CA ILE A 99 5.96 -19.05 27.16
C ILE A 99 5.08 -18.77 28.39
N LYS A 100 4.42 -17.60 28.47
CA LYS A 100 3.45 -17.29 29.55
C LYS A 100 2.30 -18.31 29.60
N ARG A 101 1.85 -18.80 28.44
CA ARG A 101 0.83 -19.85 28.30
C ARG A 101 1.34 -21.28 28.56
N GLY A 102 2.61 -21.43 28.94
CA GLY A 102 3.20 -22.71 29.35
C GLY A 102 4.05 -23.41 28.29
N PHE A 103 4.44 -22.74 27.20
CA PHE A 103 5.32 -23.31 26.19
C PHE A 103 6.72 -23.57 26.78
N LYS A 104 7.17 -24.84 26.76
CA LYS A 104 8.48 -25.26 27.28
C LYS A 104 9.53 -25.57 26.20
N GLY A 105 9.16 -25.43 24.92
CA GLY A 105 10.03 -25.77 23.79
C GLY A 105 11.07 -24.70 23.45
N ALA A 106 10.94 -23.49 23.99
CA ALA A 106 11.83 -22.37 23.67
C ALA A 106 13.21 -22.54 24.34
N LYS A 107 14.27 -22.45 23.52
CA LYS A 107 15.67 -22.54 23.96
C LYS A 107 16.44 -21.34 23.42
N LYS A 108 16.54 -20.28 24.22
CA LYS A 108 17.24 -19.06 23.82
C LYS A 108 18.74 -19.35 23.60
N VAL A 109 19.24 -19.07 22.40
CA VAL A 109 20.64 -19.26 22.01
C VAL A 109 21.56 -18.37 22.87
N SER A 110 22.74 -18.88 23.21
CA SER A 110 23.68 -18.19 24.11
C SER A 110 24.38 -16.98 23.45
N ARG A 111 24.78 -15.99 24.27
CA ARG A 111 25.40 -14.71 23.85
C ARG A 111 26.66 -14.82 22.96
N GLY A 112 27.35 -15.97 22.92
CA GLY A 112 28.57 -16.13 22.11
C GLY A 112 28.32 -16.47 20.64
N ALA A 113 27.24 -17.22 20.37
CA ALA A 113 26.82 -17.56 19.00
C ALA A 113 26.05 -16.41 18.32
N SER A 114 25.66 -15.38 19.08
CA SER A 114 24.77 -14.31 18.60
C SER A 114 25.45 -13.32 17.65
N ALA A 115 26.73 -12.98 17.84
CA ALA A 115 27.39 -11.96 17.01
C ALA A 115 27.58 -12.41 15.54
N GLU A 116 28.02 -13.65 15.32
CA GLU A 116 28.13 -14.20 13.97
C GLU A 116 26.76 -14.42 13.32
N PHE A 117 25.77 -14.86 14.11
CA PHE A 117 24.38 -14.97 13.71
C PHE A 117 23.82 -13.63 13.19
N PHE A 118 23.92 -12.55 13.97
CA PHE A 118 23.44 -11.22 13.55
C PHE A 118 24.13 -10.74 12.28
N ARG A 119 25.46 -10.93 12.18
CA ARG A 119 26.23 -10.55 10.99
C ARG A 119 25.79 -11.30 9.73
N ILE A 120 25.45 -12.58 9.82
CA ILE A 120 24.97 -13.36 8.66
C ILE A 120 23.61 -12.84 8.21
N ASN A 121 22.72 -12.57 9.16
CA ASN A 121 21.37 -12.08 8.88
C ASN A 121 21.38 -10.65 8.30
N ASP A 122 22.23 -9.77 8.82
CA ASP A 122 22.44 -8.43 8.24
C ASP A 122 22.90 -8.53 6.78
N ARG A 123 23.83 -9.45 6.48
CA ARG A 123 24.30 -9.68 5.10
C ARG A 123 23.19 -10.20 4.18
N LYS A 124 22.28 -11.04 4.66
CA LYS A 124 21.12 -11.52 3.87
C LYS A 124 20.19 -10.36 3.53
N LEU A 125 19.89 -9.50 4.51
CA LEU A 125 19.06 -8.31 4.32
C LEU A 125 19.71 -7.32 3.35
N ASP A 126 20.99 -7.03 3.52
CA ASP A 126 21.73 -6.13 2.63
C ASP A 126 21.77 -6.65 1.18
N ALA A 127 21.87 -7.97 0.99
CA ALA A 127 21.78 -8.58 -0.32
C ALA A 127 20.39 -8.40 -0.96
N LEU A 128 19.32 -8.56 -0.18
CA LEU A 128 17.94 -8.32 -0.63
C LEU A 128 17.72 -6.85 -1.04
N ILE A 129 18.17 -5.91 -0.20
CA ILE A 129 18.07 -4.47 -0.46
C ILE A 129 18.84 -4.11 -1.73
N LYS A 130 20.10 -4.56 -1.84
CA LYS A 130 20.94 -4.31 -3.01
C LYS A 130 20.34 -4.87 -4.29
N ALA A 131 19.78 -6.08 -4.26
CA ALA A 131 19.12 -6.67 -5.41
C ALA A 131 17.91 -5.84 -5.84
N THR A 132 17.07 -5.45 -4.88
CA THR A 132 15.87 -4.63 -5.13
C THR A 132 16.22 -3.27 -5.72
N LEU A 133 17.21 -2.58 -5.15
CA LEU A 133 17.70 -1.29 -5.67
C LEU A 133 18.27 -1.41 -7.08
N SER A 134 19.08 -2.44 -7.34
CA SER A 134 19.66 -2.67 -8.67
C SER A 134 18.59 -2.92 -9.74
N ASP A 135 17.53 -3.63 -9.37
CA ASP A 135 16.40 -3.90 -10.26
C ASP A 135 15.58 -2.63 -10.54
N MET A 136 15.38 -1.77 -9.53
CA MET A 136 14.75 -0.45 -9.72
C MET A 136 15.57 0.46 -10.62
N GLU A 137 16.89 0.60 -10.39
CA GLU A 137 17.77 1.43 -11.22
C GLU A 137 17.74 1.03 -12.71
N LYS A 138 17.67 -0.28 -13.00
CA LYS A 138 17.52 -0.80 -14.36
C LYS A 138 16.16 -0.42 -14.96
N ALA A 139 15.08 -0.61 -14.20
CA ALA A 139 13.72 -0.29 -14.66
C ALA A 139 13.53 1.22 -14.90
N GLU A 140 14.09 2.06 -14.04
CA GLU A 140 14.12 3.53 -14.17
C GLU A 140 14.86 3.99 -15.42
N THR A 141 16.01 3.39 -15.70
CA THR A 141 16.77 3.67 -16.92
C THR A 141 15.97 3.24 -18.16
N ALA A 142 15.32 2.07 -18.08
CA ALA A 142 14.51 1.52 -19.16
C ALA A 142 13.26 2.39 -19.44
N VAL A 143 12.58 2.92 -18.42
CA VAL A 143 11.37 3.74 -18.61
C VAL A 143 11.70 5.06 -19.32
N LEU A 144 12.80 5.71 -18.95
CA LEU A 144 13.23 6.96 -19.60
C LEU A 144 13.64 6.72 -21.04
N ARG A 145 14.33 5.61 -21.32
CA ARG A 145 14.67 5.21 -22.69
C ARG A 145 13.41 4.93 -23.50
N MET A 146 12.47 4.15 -22.95
CA MET A 146 11.22 3.83 -23.62
C MET A 146 10.37 5.07 -23.89
N ALA A 147 10.30 6.02 -22.97
CA ALA A 147 9.60 7.28 -23.18
C ALA A 147 10.19 8.06 -24.39
N ASN A 148 11.52 8.11 -24.51
CA ASN A 148 12.17 8.73 -25.68
C ASN A 148 11.85 7.99 -26.99
N ASP A 149 11.90 6.66 -26.96
CA ASP A 149 11.61 5.82 -28.14
C ASP A 149 10.14 5.96 -28.59
N GLN A 150 9.20 5.97 -27.64
CA GLN A 150 7.79 6.19 -27.92
C GLN A 150 7.54 7.61 -28.44
N TYR A 151 8.17 8.63 -27.85
CA TYR A 151 7.99 10.00 -28.34
C TYR A 151 8.46 10.14 -29.80
N ARG A 152 9.64 9.58 -30.12
CA ARG A 152 10.14 9.54 -31.50
C ARG A 152 9.18 8.79 -32.45
N LYS A 153 8.64 7.66 -32.01
CA LYS A 153 7.67 6.87 -32.78
C LYS A 153 6.37 7.65 -33.03
N ILE A 154 5.86 8.35 -32.01
CA ILE A 154 4.64 9.17 -32.11
C ILE A 154 4.84 10.31 -33.11
N ILE A 155 5.97 11.01 -33.05
CA ILE A 155 6.32 12.08 -34.01
C ILE A 155 6.27 11.54 -35.44
N PHE A 156 6.92 10.41 -35.70
CA PHE A 156 6.96 9.80 -37.03
C PHE A 156 5.58 9.28 -37.49
N ASN A 157 4.83 8.62 -36.61
CA ASN A 157 3.52 8.07 -36.99
C ASN A 157 2.50 9.17 -37.25
N ALA A 158 2.51 10.25 -36.45
CA ALA A 158 1.63 11.40 -36.65
C ALA A 158 1.88 12.06 -38.02
N GLN A 159 3.14 12.14 -38.46
CA GLN A 159 3.51 12.57 -39.82
C GLN A 159 2.82 11.74 -40.89
N VAL A 160 2.98 10.43 -40.79
CA VAL A 160 2.48 9.49 -41.79
C VAL A 160 0.96 9.62 -41.87
N TYR A 161 0.27 9.64 -40.74
CA TYR A 161 -1.19 9.81 -40.71
C TYR A 161 -1.65 11.16 -41.27
N ALA A 162 -0.97 12.26 -40.95
CA ALA A 162 -1.28 13.58 -41.52
C ALA A 162 -1.15 13.59 -43.06
N ASN A 163 -0.11 12.94 -43.59
CA ASN A 163 0.15 12.87 -45.03
C ASN A 163 -0.87 12.00 -45.80
N THR A 164 -1.65 11.14 -45.11
CA THR A 164 -2.71 10.37 -45.76
C THR A 164 -3.96 11.20 -46.09
N GLY A 165 -4.07 12.44 -45.59
CA GLY A 165 -5.21 13.32 -45.83
C GLY A 165 -6.55 12.85 -45.22
N ALA A 166 -6.54 11.75 -44.46
CA ALA A 166 -7.75 11.06 -44.01
C ALA A 166 -8.31 11.56 -42.65
N GLY A 167 -7.84 12.69 -42.11
CA GLY A 167 -8.33 13.19 -40.82
C GLY A 167 -7.70 14.49 -40.35
N THR A 168 -8.17 14.96 -39.19
CA THR A 168 -7.61 16.13 -38.49
C THR A 168 -6.26 15.79 -37.85
N TYR A 169 -5.47 16.81 -37.51
CA TYR A 169 -4.21 16.64 -36.80
C TYR A 169 -4.41 15.87 -35.49
N GLU A 170 -5.48 16.19 -34.77
CA GLU A 170 -5.88 15.57 -33.51
C GLU A 170 -6.10 14.06 -33.69
N LYS A 171 -6.80 13.66 -34.76
CA LYS A 171 -6.99 12.24 -35.10
C LYS A 171 -5.68 11.54 -35.44
N ALA A 172 -4.78 12.20 -36.17
CA ALA A 172 -3.46 11.65 -36.49
C ALA A 172 -2.61 11.41 -35.24
N VAL A 173 -2.61 12.34 -34.29
CA VAL A 173 -1.90 12.16 -33.00
C VAL A 173 -2.56 11.07 -32.15
N ASP A 174 -3.90 11.01 -32.10
CA ASP A 174 -4.60 9.97 -31.36
C ASP A 174 -4.32 8.58 -31.93
N MET A 175 -4.28 8.44 -33.25
CA MET A 175 -3.87 7.20 -33.90
C MET A 175 -2.41 6.84 -33.62
N ALA A 176 -1.51 7.83 -33.60
CA ALA A 176 -0.08 7.63 -33.31
C ALA A 176 0.19 7.25 -31.86
N THR A 177 -0.67 7.67 -30.93
CA THR A 177 -0.52 7.46 -29.49
C THR A 177 -1.33 6.28 -28.96
N LYS A 178 -2.36 5.80 -29.68
CA LYS A 178 -3.30 4.77 -29.22
C LYS A 178 -2.66 3.53 -28.61
N ASP A 179 -1.72 2.90 -29.31
CA ASP A 179 -1.09 1.65 -28.83
C ASP A 179 -0.25 1.90 -27.58
N PHE A 180 0.49 3.00 -27.57
CA PHE A 180 1.30 3.44 -26.45
C PHE A 180 0.44 3.77 -25.22
N LEU A 181 -0.59 4.61 -25.39
CA LEU A 181 -1.54 4.94 -24.33
C LEU A 181 -2.30 3.71 -23.86
N SER A 182 -2.60 2.76 -24.76
CA SER A 182 -3.26 1.51 -24.37
C SER A 182 -2.37 0.65 -23.46
N ALA A 183 -1.08 0.57 -23.75
CA ALA A 183 -0.13 -0.30 -23.06
C ALA A 183 0.59 0.34 -21.85
N GLY A 184 0.68 1.67 -21.81
CA GLY A 184 1.54 2.39 -20.87
C GLY A 184 3.04 2.28 -21.22
N LEU A 185 3.90 2.81 -20.35
CA LEU A 185 5.36 2.70 -20.50
C LEU A 185 5.86 1.33 -19.99
N ASN A 186 5.50 0.25 -20.70
CA ASN A 186 5.78 -1.14 -20.30
C ASN A 186 7.22 -1.60 -20.57
N CYS A 187 8.17 -0.99 -19.87
CA CYS A 187 9.61 -1.13 -20.10
C CYS A 187 10.25 -2.40 -19.51
N VAL A 188 9.56 -3.14 -18.66
CA VAL A 188 10.07 -4.38 -18.06
C VAL A 188 9.51 -5.58 -18.80
N GLN A 189 10.38 -6.49 -19.26
CA GLN A 189 9.97 -7.73 -19.94
C GLN A 189 10.45 -8.96 -19.17
N TYR A 190 9.55 -9.89 -18.92
CA TYR A 190 9.85 -11.18 -18.31
C TYR A 190 10.28 -12.20 -19.38
N LYS A 191 10.92 -13.29 -18.93
CA LYS A 191 11.40 -14.37 -19.82
C LYS A 191 10.30 -14.98 -20.68
N ASN A 192 9.05 -14.97 -20.22
CA ASN A 192 7.87 -15.46 -20.94
C ASN A 192 7.31 -14.44 -21.95
N GLY A 193 7.96 -13.30 -22.14
CA GLY A 193 7.54 -12.23 -23.06
C GLY A 193 6.54 -11.25 -22.47
N ALA A 194 5.98 -11.51 -21.29
CA ALA A 194 5.08 -10.59 -20.60
C ALA A 194 5.77 -9.24 -20.32
N ARG A 195 5.04 -8.14 -20.49
CA ARG A 195 5.56 -6.78 -20.30
C ARG A 195 4.82 -6.05 -19.20
N HIS A 196 5.56 -5.32 -18.39
CA HIS A 196 5.09 -4.62 -17.21
C HIS A 196 5.52 -3.16 -17.26
N THR A 197 4.66 -2.25 -16.78
CA THR A 197 5.00 -0.85 -16.54
C THR A 197 6.00 -0.74 -15.39
N LEU A 198 6.68 0.41 -15.26
CA LEU A 198 7.57 0.65 -14.12
C LEU A 198 6.77 0.64 -12.81
N ALA A 199 5.58 1.25 -12.79
CA ALA A 199 4.71 1.26 -11.62
C ALA A 199 4.33 -0.16 -11.17
N ASP A 200 3.85 -1.00 -12.11
CA ASP A 200 3.48 -2.40 -11.82
C ASP A 200 4.70 -3.22 -11.36
N TYR A 201 5.84 -3.06 -12.01
CA TYR A 201 7.05 -3.77 -11.61
C TYR A 201 7.57 -3.33 -10.24
N ALA A 202 7.57 -2.02 -9.96
CA ALA A 202 8.02 -1.47 -8.69
C ALA A 202 7.11 -1.94 -7.53
N ASP A 203 5.80 -1.83 -7.69
CA ASP A 203 4.83 -2.34 -6.71
C ASP A 203 5.09 -3.82 -6.39
N MET A 204 5.23 -4.65 -7.42
CA MET A 204 5.53 -6.08 -7.26
C MET A 204 6.86 -6.31 -6.53
N ALA A 205 7.94 -5.66 -6.97
CA ALA A 205 9.29 -5.89 -6.46
C ALA A 205 9.40 -5.47 -4.99
N ILE A 206 8.86 -4.30 -4.65
CA ILE A 206 8.98 -3.71 -3.32
C ILE A 206 8.12 -4.47 -2.32
N ARG A 207 6.87 -4.82 -2.66
CA ARG A 207 6.04 -5.68 -1.77
C ARG A 207 6.69 -7.01 -1.49
N THR A 208 7.27 -7.62 -2.53
CA THR A 208 7.96 -8.91 -2.39
C THR A 208 9.19 -8.77 -1.51
N ALA A 209 9.97 -7.70 -1.67
CA ALA A 209 11.13 -7.42 -0.83
C ALA A 209 10.74 -7.15 0.63
N SER A 210 9.73 -6.31 0.88
CA SER A 210 9.24 -6.01 2.23
C SER A 210 8.71 -7.25 2.92
N LYS A 211 7.91 -8.09 2.22
CA LYS A 211 7.44 -9.36 2.78
C LYS A 211 8.59 -10.29 3.15
N ARG A 212 9.60 -10.42 2.29
CA ARG A 212 10.78 -11.25 2.57
C ARG A 212 11.58 -10.74 3.76
N ALA A 213 11.73 -9.42 3.90
CA ALA A 213 12.41 -8.82 5.05
C ALA A 213 11.64 -9.06 6.34
N TYR A 214 10.31 -8.89 6.32
CA TYR A 214 9.43 -9.20 7.44
C TYR A 214 9.58 -10.68 7.88
N LEU A 215 9.44 -11.62 6.95
CA LEU A 215 9.59 -13.06 7.24
C LEU A 215 11.01 -13.42 7.74
N GLN A 216 12.03 -12.75 7.20
CA GLN A 216 13.41 -12.88 7.66
C GLN A 216 13.55 -12.41 9.12
N GLY A 217 12.93 -11.29 9.49
CA GLY A 217 12.90 -10.80 10.87
C GLY A 217 12.22 -11.77 11.83
N GLU A 218 11.05 -12.31 11.46
CA GLU A 218 10.39 -13.34 12.25
C GLU A 218 11.27 -14.60 12.41
N GLY A 219 11.82 -15.11 11.30
CA GLY A 219 12.65 -16.31 11.32
C GLY A 219 13.92 -16.15 12.13
N GLU A 220 14.57 -14.98 12.09
CA GLU A 220 15.70 -14.64 12.96
C GLU A 220 15.33 -14.80 14.42
N LYS A 221 14.17 -14.24 14.82
CA LYS A 221 13.72 -14.33 16.20
C LYS A 221 13.39 -15.79 16.56
N ARG A 222 12.70 -16.54 15.71
CA ARG A 222 12.44 -17.97 15.96
C ARG A 222 13.74 -18.76 16.13
N GLN A 223 14.74 -18.49 15.29
CA GLN A 223 16.07 -19.09 15.37
C GLN A 223 16.77 -18.75 16.69
N GLU A 224 16.70 -17.49 17.17
CA GLU A 224 17.21 -17.08 18.48
C GLU A 224 16.60 -17.86 19.64
N TRP A 225 15.34 -18.27 19.52
CA TRP A 225 14.60 -19.04 20.52
C TRP A 225 14.60 -20.56 20.26
N GLY A 226 15.33 -21.03 19.25
CA GLY A 226 15.45 -22.46 18.91
C GLY A 226 14.14 -23.08 18.41
N ILE A 227 13.28 -22.28 17.78
CA ILE A 227 12.01 -22.71 17.20
C ILE A 227 12.16 -22.72 15.68
N SER A 228 11.71 -23.80 15.02
CA SER A 228 11.77 -23.92 13.56
C SER A 228 10.45 -24.36 12.92
N THR A 229 9.40 -24.60 13.72
CA THR A 229 8.09 -25.02 13.19
C THR A 229 7.14 -23.84 13.06
N VAL A 230 6.52 -23.72 11.89
CA VAL A 230 5.57 -22.66 11.55
C VAL A 230 4.30 -23.28 10.98
N ILE A 231 3.19 -22.56 11.02
CA ILE A 231 1.94 -22.94 10.36
C ILE A 231 1.55 -21.86 9.35
N VAL A 232 1.28 -22.25 8.11
CA VAL A 232 0.81 -21.31 7.08
C VAL A 232 -0.64 -20.95 7.39
N ASN A 233 -0.96 -19.67 7.43
CA ASN A 233 -2.28 -19.21 7.81
C ASN A 233 -3.33 -19.64 6.76
N LYS A 234 -4.47 -20.16 7.23
CA LYS A 234 -5.63 -20.53 6.39
C LYS A 234 -6.52 -19.30 6.19
N ARG A 235 -6.20 -18.47 5.18
CA ARG A 235 -7.03 -17.31 4.79
C ARG A 235 -8.28 -17.72 4.03
N GLY A 236 -9.28 -16.84 3.93
CA GLY A 236 -10.52 -17.10 3.17
C GLY A 236 -10.34 -17.08 1.64
N ASN A 237 -9.33 -16.38 1.11
CA ASN A 237 -9.06 -16.31 -0.33
C ASN A 237 -7.55 -16.46 -0.64
N PRO A 238 -6.95 -17.65 -0.41
CA PRO A 238 -5.60 -17.93 -0.82
C PRO A 238 -5.55 -18.13 -2.35
N CYS A 239 -4.43 -17.75 -2.96
CA CYS A 239 -4.27 -17.99 -4.38
C CYS A 239 -4.08 -19.49 -4.67
N PRO A 240 -4.30 -19.96 -5.92
CA PRO A 240 -4.12 -21.37 -6.27
C PRO A 240 -2.72 -21.95 -6.01
N LYS A 241 -1.68 -21.12 -5.97
CA LYS A 241 -0.30 -21.56 -5.69
C LYS A 241 -0.04 -21.79 -4.20
N CYS A 242 -0.73 -21.04 -3.34
CA CYS A 242 -0.53 -21.09 -1.90
C CYS A 242 -1.55 -21.98 -1.19
N LEU A 243 -2.76 -22.12 -1.76
CA LEU A 243 -3.83 -22.97 -1.24
C LEU A 243 -3.36 -24.36 -0.78
N PRO A 244 -2.47 -25.09 -1.49
CA PRO A 244 -2.00 -26.40 -1.05
C PRO A 244 -1.19 -26.42 0.25
N PHE A 245 -0.77 -25.26 0.75
CA PHE A 245 0.05 -25.11 1.96
C PHE A 245 -0.70 -24.47 3.13
N CYS A 246 -1.79 -23.75 2.86
CA CYS A 246 -2.62 -23.11 3.89
C CYS A 246 -3.13 -24.15 4.91
N GLY A 247 -2.89 -23.88 6.20
CA GLY A 247 -3.23 -24.79 7.30
C GLY A 247 -2.14 -25.78 7.69
N LYS A 248 -1.10 -25.95 6.85
CA LYS A 248 -0.02 -26.91 7.08
C LYS A 248 1.03 -26.38 8.03
N VAL A 249 1.48 -27.27 8.91
CA VAL A 249 2.71 -27.08 9.67
C VAL A 249 3.91 -27.40 8.76
N LEU A 250 4.88 -26.49 8.72
CA LEU A 250 6.12 -26.60 7.95
C LEU A 250 7.34 -26.45 8.89
N ILE A 251 8.48 -27.01 8.49
CA ILE A 251 9.78 -26.67 9.07
C ILE A 251 10.37 -25.51 8.28
N ASP A 252 10.59 -24.37 8.94
CA ASP A 252 11.21 -23.19 8.35
C ASP A 252 12.74 -23.32 8.28
N ASP A 253 13.19 -24.00 7.24
CA ASP A 253 14.60 -24.14 6.85
C ASP A 253 15.15 -22.93 6.08
N VAL A 254 14.31 -21.93 5.80
CA VAL A 254 14.67 -20.75 4.99
C VAL A 254 15.13 -19.60 5.88
N TRP A 255 14.32 -19.24 6.88
CA TRP A 255 14.55 -18.10 7.75
C TRP A 255 14.92 -18.50 9.17
N SER A 256 14.24 -19.50 9.75
CA SER A 256 14.47 -19.97 11.13
C SER A 256 15.63 -20.97 11.28
N GLY A 257 16.19 -21.47 10.17
CA GLY A 257 17.33 -22.39 10.18
C GLY A 257 16.98 -23.82 10.59
N GLY A 258 15.71 -24.22 10.39
CA GLY A 258 15.23 -25.58 10.65
C GLY A 258 15.88 -26.64 9.76
N LYS A 259 15.74 -27.90 10.18
CA LYS A 259 16.24 -29.09 9.48
C LYS A 259 15.15 -30.15 9.39
N GLU A 260 15.24 -31.03 8.41
CA GLU A 260 14.30 -32.16 8.26
C GLU A 260 14.18 -33.04 9.51
N SER A 261 15.23 -33.08 10.34
CA SER A 261 15.22 -33.78 11.64
C SER A 261 14.35 -33.13 12.72
N ASP A 262 13.87 -31.89 12.52
CA ASP A 262 13.14 -31.11 13.53
C ASP A 262 11.67 -31.53 13.66
N GLY A 263 11.14 -32.34 12.74
CA GLY A 263 9.79 -32.88 12.83
C GLY A 263 9.34 -33.63 11.57
N PRO A 264 8.14 -34.24 11.61
CA PRO A 264 7.58 -34.97 10.48
C PRO A 264 6.87 -34.05 9.47
N TYR A 265 7.35 -32.80 9.31
CA TYR A 265 6.70 -31.77 8.50
C TYR A 265 7.52 -31.46 7.24
N PRO A 266 6.87 -31.04 6.14
CA PRO A 266 7.58 -30.64 4.94
C PRO A 266 8.40 -29.35 5.17
N LEU A 267 9.47 -29.19 4.39
CA LEU A 267 10.34 -28.02 4.44
C LEU A 267 9.69 -26.80 3.78
N MET A 268 9.91 -25.62 4.37
CA MET A 268 9.49 -24.33 3.83
C MET A 268 10.10 -24.06 2.46
N SER A 269 11.38 -24.39 2.27
CA SER A 269 12.05 -24.24 0.97
C SER A 269 11.36 -25.04 -0.14
N LYS A 270 10.82 -26.23 0.18
CA LYS A 270 10.05 -27.05 -0.75
C LYS A 270 8.68 -26.44 -1.05
N ALA A 271 7.99 -25.92 -0.05
CA ALA A 271 6.75 -25.20 -0.28
C ALA A 271 6.96 -23.97 -1.20
N ILE A 272 8.06 -23.22 -0.99
CA ILE A 272 8.43 -22.08 -1.85
C ILE A 272 8.76 -22.53 -3.28
N GLU A 273 9.51 -23.62 -3.45
CA GLU A 273 9.79 -24.21 -4.77
C GLU A 273 8.50 -24.52 -5.54
N HIS A 274 7.45 -24.95 -4.83
CA HIS A 274 6.13 -25.25 -5.38
C HIS A 274 5.18 -24.05 -5.48
N GLY A 275 5.58 -22.85 -5.05
CA GLY A 275 4.87 -21.60 -5.33
C GLY A 275 4.45 -20.78 -4.11
N LEU A 276 4.66 -21.26 -2.88
CA LEU A 276 4.43 -20.46 -1.67
C LEU A 276 5.33 -19.20 -1.68
N TYR A 277 4.80 -18.07 -1.22
CA TYR A 277 5.50 -16.77 -1.23
C TYR A 277 5.98 -16.31 -2.61
N HIS A 278 5.19 -16.58 -3.65
CA HIS A 278 5.37 -15.98 -4.97
C HIS A 278 5.31 -14.44 -4.92
N PRO A 279 5.72 -13.73 -5.99
CA PRO A 279 5.62 -12.27 -6.02
C PRO A 279 4.20 -11.77 -5.73
N ARG A 280 4.08 -10.71 -4.90
CA ARG A 280 2.79 -10.18 -4.36
C ARG A 280 1.96 -11.18 -3.54
N CYS A 281 2.55 -12.25 -3.02
CA CYS A 281 1.83 -13.17 -2.14
C CYS A 281 1.34 -12.44 -0.88
N LYS A 282 0.04 -12.59 -0.59
CA LYS A 282 -0.64 -12.04 0.59
C LYS A 282 -0.55 -13.01 1.79
N ASP A 283 -0.15 -14.26 1.58
CA ASP A 283 -0.11 -15.26 2.64
C ASP A 283 1.02 -14.99 3.65
N SER A 284 0.83 -15.48 4.87
CA SER A 284 1.79 -15.42 5.98
C SER A 284 1.79 -16.77 6.69
N HIS A 285 2.78 -16.95 7.56
CA HIS A 285 2.79 -18.06 8.50
C HIS A 285 2.95 -17.49 9.90
N THR A 286 2.47 -18.22 10.89
CA THR A 286 2.68 -17.94 12.31
C THR A 286 3.52 -19.05 12.93
N THR A 287 4.02 -18.82 14.14
CA THR A 287 4.79 -19.85 14.84
C THR A 287 3.88 -20.98 15.29
N TYR A 288 4.26 -22.21 14.95
CA TYR A 288 3.59 -23.38 15.47
C TYR A 288 4.25 -23.78 16.79
N PHE A 289 3.52 -23.64 17.89
CA PHE A 289 3.93 -24.03 19.23
C PHE A 289 3.26 -25.37 19.59
N PRO A 290 3.96 -26.52 19.53
CA PRO A 290 3.39 -27.81 19.88
C PRO A 290 2.71 -27.79 21.25
N GLY A 291 1.45 -28.23 21.30
CA GLY A 291 0.62 -28.25 22.51
C GLY A 291 -0.08 -26.93 22.86
N ILE A 292 0.15 -25.85 22.10
CA ILE A 292 -0.56 -24.57 22.25
C ILE A 292 -1.29 -24.21 20.94
N SER A 293 -0.60 -24.32 19.81
CA SER A 293 -1.16 -24.06 18.50
C SER A 293 -2.02 -25.22 18.02
N THR A 294 -3.17 -24.91 17.42
CA THR A 294 -3.99 -25.85 16.66
C THR A 294 -3.66 -25.72 15.17
N ALA A 295 -3.51 -26.86 14.49
CA ALA A 295 -3.34 -26.90 13.04
C ALA A 295 -4.60 -27.48 12.40
N ASP A 296 -5.12 -26.79 11.39
CA ASP A 296 -6.22 -27.26 10.55
C ASP A 296 -5.75 -27.23 9.08
N ASP A 297 -5.38 -28.40 8.57
CA ASP A 297 -5.02 -28.62 7.17
C ASP A 297 -6.19 -29.22 6.35
N SER A 298 -7.40 -29.17 6.89
CA SER A 298 -8.58 -29.66 6.19
C SER A 298 -9.24 -28.53 5.39
N TRP A 299 -9.73 -28.86 4.21
CA TRP A 299 -10.58 -27.98 3.41
C TRP A 299 -11.88 -28.73 3.11
N THR A 300 -13.02 -28.12 3.42
CA THR A 300 -14.31 -28.65 3.00
C THR A 300 -14.55 -28.35 1.52
N ARG A 301 -15.51 -29.05 0.91
CA ARG A 301 -15.86 -28.80 -0.49
C ARG A 301 -16.43 -27.38 -0.65
N GLU A 302 -17.27 -26.96 0.29
CA GLU A 302 -17.89 -25.66 0.32
C GLU A 302 -16.85 -24.55 0.45
N GLU A 303 -15.83 -24.73 1.31
CA GLU A 303 -14.71 -23.79 1.41
C GLU A 303 -13.92 -23.68 0.10
N LEU A 304 -13.60 -24.80 -0.55
CA LEU A 304 -12.88 -24.79 -1.84
C LEU A 304 -13.69 -24.14 -2.96
N GLU A 305 -15.00 -24.37 -3.00
CA GLU A 305 -15.91 -23.72 -3.94
C GLU A 305 -15.96 -22.20 -3.69
N ALA A 306 -16.03 -21.76 -2.43
CA ALA A 306 -15.98 -20.35 -2.05
C ALA A 306 -14.64 -19.69 -2.45
N VAL A 307 -13.51 -20.34 -2.16
CA VAL A 307 -12.17 -19.88 -2.59
C VAL A 307 -12.09 -19.75 -4.10
N GLY A 308 -12.64 -20.73 -4.85
CA GLY A 308 -12.66 -20.70 -6.31
C GLY A 308 -13.50 -19.54 -6.87
N GLN A 309 -14.64 -19.25 -6.26
CA GLN A 309 -15.50 -18.12 -6.61
C GLN A 309 -14.80 -16.78 -6.29
N ALA A 310 -14.24 -16.63 -5.08
CA ALA A 310 -13.53 -15.42 -4.66
C ALA A 310 -12.34 -15.11 -5.59
N ASN A 311 -11.48 -16.10 -5.87
CA ASN A 311 -10.37 -15.93 -6.82
C ASN A 311 -10.86 -15.51 -8.21
N SER A 312 -11.94 -16.12 -8.72
CA SER A 312 -12.50 -15.80 -10.04
C SER A 312 -13.06 -14.38 -10.09
N GLN A 313 -13.70 -13.93 -9.01
CA GLN A 313 -14.22 -12.58 -8.86
C GLN A 313 -13.09 -11.56 -8.79
N GLU A 314 -12.05 -11.80 -7.97
CA GLU A 314 -10.87 -10.93 -7.88
C GLU A 314 -10.18 -10.78 -9.23
N VAL A 315 -9.96 -11.88 -9.97
CA VAL A 315 -9.35 -11.82 -11.32
C VAL A 315 -10.21 -11.00 -12.30
N ARG A 316 -11.53 -11.15 -12.24
CA ARG A 316 -12.46 -10.38 -13.09
C ARG A 316 -12.41 -8.89 -12.75
N GLN A 317 -12.47 -8.54 -11.46
CA GLN A 317 -12.39 -7.15 -11.00
C GLN A 317 -11.06 -6.50 -11.41
N GLN A 318 -9.94 -7.18 -11.18
CA GLN A 318 -8.63 -6.68 -11.60
C GLN A 318 -8.54 -6.50 -13.13
N TYR A 319 -9.18 -7.38 -13.92
CA TYR A 319 -9.23 -7.21 -15.37
C TYR A 319 -10.08 -6.00 -15.77
N ALA A 320 -11.25 -5.83 -15.18
CA ALA A 320 -12.12 -4.68 -15.41
C ALA A 320 -11.42 -3.37 -15.02
N ALA A 321 -10.72 -3.32 -13.88
CA ALA A 321 -9.96 -2.15 -13.43
C ALA A 321 -8.88 -1.77 -14.44
N ARG A 322 -8.09 -2.76 -14.91
CA ARG A 322 -7.09 -2.52 -15.97
C ARG A 322 -7.69 -2.01 -17.26
N GLN A 323 -8.87 -2.51 -17.68
CA GLN A 323 -9.54 -2.00 -18.88
C GLN A 323 -10.06 -0.59 -18.66
N ALA A 324 -10.69 -0.31 -17.52
CA ALA A 324 -11.17 1.02 -17.17
C ALA A 324 -10.00 2.03 -17.17
N ALA A 325 -8.91 1.77 -16.45
CA ALA A 325 -7.72 2.62 -16.40
C ALA A 325 -7.12 2.86 -17.80
N LYS A 326 -7.07 1.82 -18.64
CA LYS A 326 -6.64 1.94 -20.04
C LYS A 326 -7.50 2.93 -20.82
N TYR A 327 -8.82 2.81 -20.74
CA TYR A 327 -9.74 3.67 -21.48
C TYR A 327 -9.81 5.09 -20.90
N GLU A 328 -9.67 5.25 -19.60
CA GLU A 328 -9.52 6.57 -18.96
C GLU A 328 -8.25 7.27 -19.43
N ARG A 329 -7.11 6.56 -19.46
CA ARG A 329 -5.86 7.10 -19.98
C ARG A 329 -5.98 7.51 -21.45
N LEU A 330 -6.63 6.69 -22.28
CA LEU A 330 -6.93 7.03 -23.67
C LEU A 330 -7.81 8.28 -23.75
N ALA A 331 -8.88 8.38 -22.96
CA ALA A 331 -9.77 9.54 -22.94
C ALA A 331 -9.05 10.81 -22.48
N LYS A 332 -8.29 10.74 -21.39
CA LYS A 332 -7.51 11.84 -20.79
C LYS A 332 -6.52 12.44 -21.80
N TYR A 333 -5.83 11.58 -22.56
CA TYR A 333 -4.74 11.99 -23.42
C TYR A 333 -5.11 12.14 -24.91
N SER A 334 -6.31 11.74 -25.33
CA SER A 334 -6.79 11.99 -26.69
C SER A 334 -6.92 13.50 -26.97
N LEU A 335 -6.64 13.91 -28.20
CA LEU A 335 -6.80 15.27 -28.69
C LEU A 335 -8.19 15.48 -29.30
N ASP A 336 -8.69 14.48 -30.01
CA ASP A 336 -9.95 14.54 -30.74
C ASP A 336 -11.16 14.39 -29.80
N PRO A 337 -12.15 15.30 -29.86
CA PRO A 337 -13.32 15.26 -28.97
C PRO A 337 -14.15 13.98 -29.09
N ASP A 338 -14.27 13.40 -30.28
CA ASP A 338 -15.07 12.18 -30.49
C ASP A 338 -14.36 10.98 -29.87
N ASN A 339 -13.04 10.87 -30.04
CA ASN A 339 -12.22 9.85 -29.38
C ASN A 339 -12.32 9.96 -27.86
N ARG A 340 -12.23 11.18 -27.30
CA ARG A 340 -12.40 11.40 -25.84
C ARG A 340 -13.73 10.85 -25.35
N LYS A 341 -14.83 11.21 -26.04
CA LYS A 341 -16.17 10.77 -25.68
C LYS A 341 -16.32 9.26 -25.79
N GLN A 342 -15.81 8.65 -26.86
CA GLN A 342 -15.86 7.21 -27.08
C GLN A 342 -15.10 6.44 -26.01
N TYR A 343 -13.88 6.85 -25.69
CA TYR A 343 -13.06 6.19 -24.67
C TYR A 343 -13.61 6.41 -23.26
N ALA A 344 -14.14 7.59 -22.95
CA ALA A 344 -14.84 7.83 -21.69
C ALA A 344 -16.07 6.90 -21.52
N GLY A 345 -16.84 6.70 -22.60
CA GLY A 345 -17.94 5.73 -22.60
C GLY A 345 -17.49 4.30 -22.33
N ARG A 346 -16.42 3.85 -23.00
CA ARG A 346 -15.80 2.53 -22.76
C ARG A 346 -15.28 2.38 -21.33
N ALA A 347 -14.65 3.41 -20.79
CA ALA A 347 -14.19 3.41 -19.40
C ALA A 347 -15.37 3.23 -18.43
N ALA A 348 -16.46 3.97 -18.65
CA ALA A 348 -17.68 3.85 -17.86
C ALA A 348 -18.34 2.45 -17.99
N GLU A 349 -18.30 1.82 -19.16
CA GLU A 349 -18.76 0.44 -19.34
C GLU A 349 -17.96 -0.55 -18.49
N TRP A 350 -16.62 -0.47 -18.52
CA TRP A 350 -15.77 -1.33 -17.69
C TRP A 350 -15.93 -1.06 -16.20
N LYS A 351 -16.14 0.20 -15.81
CA LYS A 351 -16.43 0.54 -14.42
C LYS A 351 -17.67 -0.17 -13.91
N LYS A 352 -18.73 -0.35 -14.71
CA LYS A 352 -19.92 -1.09 -14.27
C LYS A 352 -19.64 -2.56 -13.91
N GLU A 353 -18.53 -3.13 -14.39
CA GLU A 353 -18.09 -4.47 -14.01
C GLU A 353 -17.26 -4.50 -12.72
N LEU A 354 -16.76 -3.34 -12.29
CA LEU A 354 -16.22 -3.20 -10.95
C LEU A 354 -17.38 -3.30 -9.96
N LYS A 355 -17.12 -3.94 -8.84
CA LYS A 355 -18.02 -3.87 -7.69
C LYS A 355 -17.33 -3.01 -6.66
N SER A 356 -18.12 -2.39 -5.80
CA SER A 356 -17.58 -1.93 -4.52
C SER A 356 -16.88 -3.11 -3.82
N PRO A 357 -15.79 -2.87 -3.07
CA PRO A 357 -15.25 -3.85 -2.14
C PRO A 357 -16.39 -4.43 -1.30
N GLU A 358 -16.46 -5.76 -1.18
CA GLU A 358 -17.52 -6.44 -0.41
C GLU A 358 -17.43 -6.08 1.08
N TYR A 359 -16.20 -5.95 1.58
CA TYR A 359 -15.89 -5.78 2.99
C TYR A 359 -16.00 -4.33 3.53
N LEU A 360 -16.21 -3.34 2.65
CA LEU A 360 -16.58 -1.97 3.04
C LEU A 360 -17.28 -1.28 1.86
N PRO A 361 -18.63 -1.34 1.78
CA PRO A 361 -19.37 -0.80 0.65
C PRO A 361 -19.16 0.70 0.45
N ILE A 362 -18.70 1.09 -0.73
CA ILE A 362 -18.48 2.48 -1.12
C ILE A 362 -19.74 3.00 -1.82
N ARG A 363 -20.54 3.85 -1.16
CA ARG A 363 -21.85 4.32 -1.64
C ARG A 363 -21.82 4.93 -3.05
N ASN A 364 -20.78 5.68 -3.36
CA ASN A 364 -20.68 6.46 -4.59
C ASN A 364 -19.59 5.95 -5.55
N TRP A 365 -19.20 4.68 -5.44
CA TRP A 365 -18.10 4.06 -6.19
C TRP A 365 -18.20 4.29 -7.72
N GLU A 366 -19.41 4.27 -8.29
CA GLU A 366 -19.65 4.50 -9.73
C GLU A 366 -19.19 5.88 -10.22
N LYS A 367 -19.11 6.86 -9.32
CA LYS A 367 -18.72 8.25 -9.63
C LYS A 367 -17.22 8.48 -9.48
N LEU A 368 -16.48 7.53 -8.91
CA LEU A 368 -15.06 7.68 -8.62
C LEU A 368 -14.21 7.32 -9.85
N ASP A 369 -13.07 7.99 -9.99
CA ASP A 369 -12.04 7.55 -10.94
C ASP A 369 -11.29 6.33 -10.42
N ILE A 370 -10.62 5.61 -11.32
CA ILE A 370 -9.93 4.36 -10.94
C ILE A 370 -8.79 4.64 -9.95
N GLU A 371 -8.09 5.76 -10.11
CA GLU A 371 -7.03 6.18 -9.18
C GLU A 371 -7.55 6.34 -7.74
N THR A 372 -8.71 6.97 -7.57
CA THR A 372 -9.37 7.10 -6.25
C THR A 372 -9.80 5.74 -5.73
N MET A 373 -10.40 4.89 -6.56
CA MET A 373 -10.79 3.53 -6.17
C MET A 373 -9.58 2.69 -5.70
N GLU A 374 -8.48 2.71 -6.45
CA GLU A 374 -7.24 2.00 -6.09
C GLU A 374 -6.63 2.55 -4.78
N ARG A 375 -6.69 3.87 -4.55
CA ARG A 375 -6.27 4.47 -3.29
C ARG A 375 -7.17 4.04 -2.13
N LEU A 376 -8.48 3.92 -2.32
CA LEU A 376 -9.41 3.44 -1.29
C LEU A 376 -9.21 1.96 -0.98
N GLU A 377 -9.11 1.11 -2.01
CA GLU A 377 -8.78 -0.31 -1.83
C GLU A 377 -7.49 -0.48 -1.04
N LYS A 378 -6.51 0.40 -1.30
CA LYS A 378 -5.28 0.48 -0.53
C LYS A 378 -5.51 0.93 0.91
N GLU A 379 -6.33 1.95 1.21
CA GLU A 379 -6.69 2.35 2.59
C GLU A 379 -7.31 1.19 3.37
N VAL A 380 -8.36 0.59 2.82
CA VAL A 380 -9.05 -0.50 3.51
C VAL A 380 -8.19 -1.76 3.59
N GLY A 381 -7.39 -2.04 2.56
CA GLY A 381 -6.45 -3.17 2.55
C GLY A 381 -5.27 -3.06 3.51
N ARG A 382 -5.12 -1.94 4.24
CA ARG A 382 -4.12 -1.80 5.32
C ARG A 382 -4.58 -2.39 6.64
N ILE A 383 -5.88 -2.53 6.88
CA ILE A 383 -6.40 -3.16 8.10
C ILE A 383 -6.57 -4.69 7.91
N PRO A 384 -6.44 -5.50 8.97
CA PRO A 384 -6.64 -6.96 8.91
C PRO A 384 -7.99 -7.37 8.30
N GLU A 385 -8.02 -8.49 7.57
CA GLU A 385 -9.26 -9.08 6.99
C GLU A 385 -10.36 -9.25 8.06
N SER A 386 -10.00 -9.64 9.30
CA SER A 386 -10.92 -9.76 10.43
C SER A 386 -11.65 -8.47 10.78
N HIS A 387 -11.00 -7.31 10.66
CA HIS A 387 -11.65 -6.02 10.92
C HIS A 387 -12.54 -5.62 9.76
N GLN A 388 -12.11 -5.93 8.53
CA GLN A 388 -12.91 -5.66 7.34
C GLN A 388 -14.22 -6.47 7.42
N GLU A 389 -14.15 -7.76 7.76
CA GLU A 389 -15.32 -8.62 8.00
C GLU A 389 -16.21 -8.10 9.14
N PHE A 390 -15.61 -7.60 10.22
CA PHE A 390 -16.37 -7.00 11.32
C PHE A 390 -17.15 -5.75 10.87
N LEU A 391 -16.49 -4.82 10.18
CA LEU A 391 -17.10 -3.60 9.65
C LEU A 391 -18.23 -3.92 8.66
N GLU A 392 -18.03 -4.91 7.80
CA GLU A 392 -19.06 -5.43 6.91
C GLU A 392 -20.26 -5.97 7.69
N SER A 393 -20.03 -6.82 8.69
CA SER A 393 -21.09 -7.39 9.53
C SER A 393 -21.87 -6.33 10.31
N ALA A 394 -21.22 -5.22 10.66
CA ALA A 394 -21.80 -4.07 11.34
C ALA A 394 -22.54 -3.11 10.37
N GLY A 395 -22.45 -3.34 9.06
CA GLY A 395 -23.10 -2.52 8.04
C GLY A 395 -22.47 -1.14 7.87
N VAL A 396 -21.16 -1.01 8.10
CA VAL A 396 -20.43 0.25 7.87
C VAL A 396 -20.27 0.47 6.38
N GLU A 397 -20.50 1.69 5.92
CA GLU A 397 -20.32 2.10 4.52
C GLU A 397 -19.31 3.24 4.41
N LEU A 398 -18.74 3.44 3.22
CA LEU A 398 -17.81 4.53 2.91
C LEU A 398 -18.37 5.42 1.81
N GLU A 399 -18.16 6.73 1.89
CA GLU A 399 -18.51 7.66 0.83
C GLU A 399 -17.37 8.67 0.61
N VAL A 400 -16.95 8.86 -0.65
CA VAL A 400 -15.98 9.90 -0.97
C VAL A 400 -16.69 11.20 -1.31
N VAL A 401 -16.44 12.25 -0.54
CA VAL A 401 -17.12 13.54 -0.68
C VAL A 401 -16.17 14.66 -1.07
N SER A 402 -16.70 15.67 -1.75
CA SER A 402 -15.99 16.93 -1.97
C SER A 402 -16.07 17.76 -0.69
N GLY A 403 -15.02 17.72 0.14
CA GLY A 403 -15.01 18.37 1.46
C GLY A 403 -13.61 18.63 1.98
N ALA A 404 -13.51 19.42 3.05
CA ALA A 404 -12.21 19.76 3.64
C ALA A 404 -11.67 18.66 4.57
N ASN A 405 -12.53 17.89 5.21
CA ASN A 405 -12.15 16.92 6.24
C ASN A 405 -12.88 15.59 6.03
N SER A 406 -12.19 14.50 6.32
CA SER A 406 -12.78 13.18 6.54
C SER A 406 -13.37 13.06 7.95
N PHE A 407 -14.34 12.17 8.14
CA PHE A 407 -14.94 11.85 9.45
C PHE A 407 -15.76 10.55 9.40
N TYR A 408 -15.91 9.87 10.53
CA TYR A 408 -16.91 8.82 10.74
C TYR A 408 -18.22 9.38 11.35
N ASP A 409 -19.36 9.01 10.78
CA ASP A 409 -20.69 9.30 11.31
C ASP A 409 -21.30 8.06 11.99
N PRO A 410 -21.33 7.99 13.33
CA PRO A 410 -21.86 6.85 14.06
C PRO A 410 -23.37 6.65 13.87
N ARG A 411 -24.14 7.71 13.54
CA ARG A 411 -25.60 7.61 13.38
C ARG A 411 -25.98 6.84 12.13
N ASN A 412 -25.23 7.06 11.06
CA ASN A 412 -25.46 6.43 9.76
C ASN A 412 -24.45 5.31 9.48
N ARG A 413 -23.54 5.03 10.42
CA ARG A 413 -22.39 4.11 10.27
C ARG A 413 -21.67 4.33 8.94
N THR A 414 -21.39 5.60 8.63
CA THR A 414 -20.82 6.00 7.35
C THR A 414 -19.49 6.70 7.56
N ILE A 415 -18.44 6.21 6.91
CA ILE A 415 -17.14 6.86 6.82
C ILE A 415 -17.17 7.81 5.63
N TYR A 416 -16.95 9.10 5.85
CA TYR A 416 -16.80 10.10 4.81
C TYR A 416 -15.33 10.41 4.60
N LEU A 417 -14.81 10.15 3.41
CA LEU A 417 -13.45 10.53 3.02
C LEU A 417 -13.45 11.70 2.04
N THR A 418 -12.57 12.66 2.24
CA THR A 418 -12.37 13.72 1.23
C THR A 418 -11.75 13.16 -0.05
N ASN A 419 -12.16 13.61 -1.24
CA ASN A 419 -11.60 13.13 -2.52
C ASN A 419 -10.07 13.29 -2.67
N ASN A 420 -9.43 14.13 -1.85
CA ASN A 420 -7.99 14.31 -1.79
C ASN A 420 -7.35 13.72 -0.53
N PHE A 421 -7.97 12.70 0.06
CA PHE A 421 -7.53 12.10 1.34
C PHE A 421 -6.03 11.74 1.35
N GLU A 422 -5.34 12.02 2.44
CA GLU A 422 -3.94 11.61 2.59
C GLU A 422 -3.82 10.10 2.86
N SER A 423 -2.62 9.56 2.64
CA SER A 423 -2.30 8.17 2.97
C SER A 423 -2.54 7.94 4.47
N PHE A 424 -3.24 6.86 4.84
CA PHE A 424 -3.68 6.51 6.20
C PHE A 424 -4.85 7.32 6.78
N GLU A 425 -5.41 8.28 6.05
CA GLU A 425 -6.62 8.99 6.49
C GLU A 425 -7.84 8.05 6.52
N GLY A 426 -7.92 7.08 5.60
CA GLY A 426 -8.97 6.05 5.64
C GLY A 426 -8.84 5.14 6.86
N VAL A 427 -7.62 4.74 7.20
CA VAL A 427 -7.35 3.92 8.39
C VAL A 427 -7.75 4.64 9.68
N HIS A 428 -7.53 5.96 9.75
CA HIS A 428 -7.96 6.79 10.87
C HIS A 428 -9.49 6.77 11.05
N GLU A 429 -10.24 7.02 9.99
CA GLU A 429 -11.71 7.04 10.09
C GLU A 429 -12.30 5.66 10.37
N ILE A 430 -11.67 4.61 9.82
CA ILE A 430 -12.01 3.23 10.18
C ILE A 430 -11.80 2.99 11.68
N ALA A 431 -10.74 3.55 12.27
CA ALA A 431 -10.49 3.41 13.69
C ALA A 431 -11.60 4.04 14.53
N HIS A 432 -12.12 5.21 14.14
CA HIS A 432 -13.31 5.79 14.78
C HIS A 432 -14.55 4.90 14.67
N ALA A 433 -14.75 4.23 13.53
CA ALA A 433 -15.83 3.25 13.39
C ALA A 433 -15.64 2.05 14.34
N LEU A 434 -14.41 1.56 14.49
CA LEU A 434 -14.10 0.47 15.43
C LEU A 434 -14.25 0.90 16.89
N GLU A 435 -13.88 2.13 17.25
CA GLU A 435 -14.07 2.70 18.59
C GLU A 435 -15.54 2.65 19.02
N ASP A 436 -16.42 3.12 18.14
CA ASP A 436 -17.88 3.15 18.33
C ASP A 436 -18.47 1.75 18.38
N LEU A 437 -18.11 0.87 17.44
CA LEU A 437 -18.74 -0.45 17.31
C LEU A 437 -18.27 -1.49 18.34
N LEU A 438 -17.09 -1.30 18.92
CA LEU A 438 -16.51 -2.20 19.92
C LEU A 438 -16.54 -1.64 21.33
N ASP A 439 -17.21 -0.50 21.52
CA ASP A 439 -17.32 0.21 22.79
C ASP A 439 -15.94 0.42 23.45
N ILE A 440 -14.93 0.82 22.66
CA ILE A 440 -13.54 0.89 23.13
C ILE A 440 -13.39 1.84 24.32
N TRP A 441 -14.12 2.95 24.31
CA TRP A 441 -14.14 3.94 25.40
C TRP A 441 -14.70 3.41 26.73
N GLU A 442 -15.53 2.36 26.67
CA GLU A 442 -16.08 1.68 27.85
C GLU A 442 -15.19 0.53 28.35
N ALA A 443 -14.19 0.12 27.56
CA ALA A 443 -13.25 -0.93 27.95
C ALA A 443 -12.32 -0.45 29.08
N PRO A 444 -12.32 -1.09 30.27
CA PRO A 444 -11.54 -0.63 31.42
C PRO A 444 -10.04 -0.53 31.14
N GLU A 445 -9.49 -1.42 30.33
CA GLU A 445 -8.08 -1.43 29.97
C GLU A 445 -7.70 -0.20 29.15
N PHE A 446 -8.54 0.19 28.19
CA PHE A 446 -8.33 1.37 27.37
C PHE A 446 -8.57 2.66 28.16
N ARG A 447 -9.68 2.71 28.91
CA ARG A 447 -10.07 3.86 29.73
C ARG A 447 -8.93 4.32 30.63
N LYS A 448 -8.25 3.35 31.26
CA LYS A 448 -7.10 3.60 32.12
C LYS A 448 -5.95 4.30 31.38
N LEU A 449 -5.69 3.99 30.11
CA LEU A 449 -4.63 4.62 29.33
C LEU A 449 -4.92 6.11 29.11
N VAL A 450 -6.15 6.43 28.69
CA VAL A 450 -6.56 7.81 28.42
C VAL A 450 -6.61 8.63 29.70
N GLU A 451 -7.19 8.07 30.77
CA GLU A 451 -7.25 8.72 32.09
C GLU A 451 -5.86 9.00 32.67
N GLN A 452 -4.91 8.09 32.47
CA GLN A 452 -3.54 8.31 32.89
C GLN A 452 -2.94 9.55 32.19
N ILE A 453 -3.11 9.68 30.88
CA ILE A 453 -2.64 10.88 30.17
C ILE A 453 -3.38 12.11 30.68
N ALA A 454 -4.71 12.10 30.69
CA ALA A 454 -5.50 13.28 31.03
C ALA A 454 -5.21 13.78 32.45
N SER A 455 -5.04 12.87 33.42
CA SER A 455 -4.70 13.20 34.81
C SER A 455 -3.29 13.78 35.01
N GLU A 456 -2.38 13.57 34.07
CA GLU A 456 -1.03 14.15 34.10
C GLU A 456 -0.99 15.58 33.53
N HIS A 457 -2.08 16.04 32.87
CA HIS A 457 -2.18 17.34 32.22
C HIS A 457 -3.28 18.22 32.84
N PRO A 458 -2.94 19.13 33.76
CA PRO A 458 -3.87 20.15 34.25
C PRO A 458 -4.34 21.08 33.11
N GLU A 459 -5.51 21.72 33.25
CA GLU A 459 -6.09 22.58 32.20
C GLU A 459 -5.16 23.68 31.68
N LYS A 460 -4.30 24.22 32.56
CA LYS A 460 -3.31 25.24 32.20
C LYS A 460 -2.29 24.77 31.14
N ASP A 461 -2.14 23.46 30.96
CA ASP A 461 -1.26 22.85 29.98
C ASP A 461 -1.93 22.73 28.60
N ILE A 462 -3.22 23.09 28.48
CA ILE A 462 -3.93 23.19 27.20
C ILE A 462 -3.39 24.37 26.40
N ILE A 463 -2.72 24.05 25.30
CA ILE A 463 -2.17 24.99 24.34
C ILE A 463 -3.26 25.35 23.34
N TRP A 464 -3.41 26.65 23.06
CA TRP A 464 -4.18 27.10 21.91
C TRP A 464 -3.26 27.29 20.70
N ASP A 465 -3.20 26.24 19.87
CA ASP A 465 -2.31 26.17 18.71
C ASP A 465 -2.96 26.82 17.50
N ARG A 466 -2.51 28.04 17.17
CA ARG A 466 -2.99 28.83 16.02
C ARG A 466 -2.06 28.76 14.81
N ASP A 467 -0.84 28.27 15.01
CA ASP A 467 0.25 28.40 14.04
C ASP A 467 0.50 27.11 13.28
N THR A 468 0.19 25.96 13.89
CA THR A 468 0.42 24.64 13.28
C THR A 468 -0.71 24.21 12.34
N PHE A 469 -1.94 24.68 12.57
CA PHE A 469 -3.14 24.20 11.86
C PHE A 469 -3.90 25.32 11.15
N VAL A 470 -4.49 25.00 10.00
CA VAL A 470 -5.33 25.94 9.22
C VAL A 470 -6.52 26.44 10.04
N LYS A 471 -7.08 25.58 10.91
CA LYS A 471 -8.05 25.96 11.93
C LYS A 471 -7.38 25.79 13.30
N PRO A 472 -7.33 26.84 14.14
CA PRO A 472 -6.73 26.73 15.46
C PRO A 472 -7.38 25.62 16.29
N ILE A 473 -6.57 24.85 17.01
CA ILE A 473 -7.06 23.78 17.89
C ILE A 473 -6.58 24.00 19.32
N ARG A 474 -7.34 23.46 20.28
CA ARG A 474 -6.88 23.29 21.66
C ARG A 474 -6.25 21.92 21.77
N ARG A 475 -5.10 21.81 22.41
CA ARG A 475 -4.41 20.52 22.58
C ARG A 475 -3.52 20.49 23.81
N ILE A 476 -3.26 19.30 24.32
CA ILE A 476 -2.15 19.04 25.24
C ILE A 476 -0.89 18.67 24.46
N ASN A 477 0.25 18.68 25.12
CA ASN A 477 1.50 18.15 24.58
C ASN A 477 2.03 17.07 25.52
N ASP A 478 2.07 15.83 25.05
CA ASP A 478 2.58 14.70 25.82
C ASP A 478 3.55 13.88 24.97
N ARG A 479 4.65 13.44 25.59
CA ARG A 479 5.71 12.69 24.92
C ARG A 479 5.25 11.36 24.34
N ARG A 480 4.17 10.78 24.88
CA ARG A 480 3.54 9.53 24.42
C ARG A 480 2.77 9.72 23.12
N LEU A 481 2.32 10.94 22.81
CA LEU A 481 1.52 11.19 21.63
C LEU A 481 2.38 11.09 20.36
N VAL A 482 1.97 10.23 19.44
CA VAL A 482 2.57 10.05 18.12
C VAL A 482 2.20 11.18 17.16
N SER A 483 1.12 11.91 17.46
CA SER A 483 0.58 13.01 16.65
C SER A 483 0.01 14.12 17.53
N GLU A 484 0.11 15.36 17.04
CA GLU A 484 -0.50 16.53 17.70
C GLU A 484 -2.04 16.45 17.73
N TYR A 485 -2.63 15.66 16.83
CA TYR A 485 -4.08 15.41 16.80
C TYR A 485 -4.56 14.56 17.99
N GLN A 486 -3.76 13.60 18.48
CA GLN A 486 -4.13 12.81 19.67
C GLN A 486 -4.31 13.67 20.93
N GLY A 487 -3.54 14.75 21.01
CA GLY A 487 -3.60 15.67 22.13
C GLY A 487 -4.74 16.67 22.01
N ARG A 488 -5.50 16.66 20.91
CA ARG A 488 -6.57 17.63 20.66
C ARG A 488 -7.63 17.48 21.74
N VAL A 489 -7.97 18.61 22.35
CA VAL A 489 -8.98 18.72 23.40
C VAL A 489 -10.24 19.33 22.78
N TYR A 490 -11.25 18.49 22.55
CA TYR A 490 -12.53 18.93 22.00
C TYR A 490 -13.35 19.67 23.06
N SER A 491 -13.84 20.87 22.70
CA SER A 491 -14.56 21.75 23.63
C SER A 491 -15.89 21.19 24.13
N ASP A 492 -16.44 20.24 23.40
CA ASP A 492 -17.83 19.77 23.59
C ASP A 492 -17.96 18.79 24.76
N PHE A 493 -16.85 18.31 25.31
CA PHE A 493 -16.79 17.32 26.40
C PHE A 493 -16.71 17.95 27.80
N GLY A 494 -16.69 19.28 27.93
CA GLY A 494 -16.68 19.97 29.23
C GLY A 494 -15.36 19.88 30.01
N GLU A 495 -15.35 20.44 31.22
CA GLU A 495 -14.23 20.45 32.17
C GLU A 495 -14.36 19.27 33.16
N THR A 496 -13.25 18.66 33.61
CA THR A 496 -13.34 17.71 34.74
C THR A 496 -13.42 18.46 36.07
N ALA A 497 -14.15 17.87 37.02
CA ALA A 497 -14.35 18.48 38.33
C ALA A 497 -13.07 18.64 39.18
N ASP A 498 -11.96 18.03 38.76
CA ASP A 498 -10.66 18.00 39.44
C ASP A 498 -9.57 18.89 38.78
N GLY A 499 -9.94 19.72 37.80
CA GLY A 499 -9.06 20.73 37.19
C GLY A 499 -8.01 20.18 36.23
N HIS A 500 -8.24 18.98 35.69
CA HIS A 500 -7.40 18.34 34.69
C HIS A 500 -8.12 18.29 33.33
N VAL A 501 -7.41 17.83 32.30
CA VAL A 501 -8.02 17.62 30.99
C VAL A 501 -9.06 16.50 31.12
N ASN A 502 -10.25 16.69 30.52
CA ASN A 502 -11.23 15.61 30.43
C ASN A 502 -10.71 14.47 29.54
N PRO A 503 -10.61 13.22 30.03
CA PRO A 503 -10.26 12.07 29.19
C PRO A 503 -11.12 11.97 27.93
N ASP A 504 -12.41 12.26 28.02
CA ASP A 504 -13.36 12.19 26.90
C ASP A 504 -13.06 13.25 25.82
N ALA A 505 -12.35 14.32 26.19
CA ALA A 505 -11.95 15.35 25.24
C ALA A 505 -10.80 14.92 24.33
N LEU A 506 -10.09 13.82 24.64
CA LEU A 506 -8.99 13.26 23.84
C LEU A 506 -9.51 12.24 22.81
N TRP A 507 -10.56 12.62 22.08
CA TRP A 507 -11.30 11.74 21.17
C TRP A 507 -10.42 11.05 20.10
N ASP A 508 -9.38 11.73 19.61
CA ASP A 508 -8.51 11.20 18.56
C ASP A 508 -7.39 10.30 19.11
N TYR A 509 -7.38 10.00 20.42
CA TYR A 509 -6.29 9.26 21.06
C TYR A 509 -6.10 7.85 20.48
N PHE A 510 -7.18 7.07 20.40
CA PHE A 510 -7.10 5.73 19.82
C PHE A 510 -7.05 5.78 18.30
N SER A 511 -7.86 6.59 17.62
CA SER A 511 -7.87 6.62 16.15
C SER A 511 -6.50 6.96 15.53
N GLU A 512 -5.78 7.94 16.07
CA GLU A 512 -4.40 8.24 15.64
C GLU A 512 -3.38 7.19 16.10
N GLY A 513 -3.58 6.59 17.27
CA GLY A 513 -2.74 5.48 17.74
C GLY A 513 -2.86 4.27 16.81
N TYR A 514 -4.09 3.89 16.47
CA TYR A 514 -4.42 2.84 15.52
C TYR A 514 -3.90 3.17 14.12
N ARG A 515 -4.08 4.40 13.63
CA ARG A 515 -3.47 4.87 12.38
C ARG A 515 -1.95 4.67 12.39
N CYS A 516 -1.28 5.08 13.47
CA CYS A 516 0.17 4.94 13.63
C CYS A 516 0.60 3.48 13.78
N PHE A 517 -0.24 2.61 14.35
CA PHE A 517 0.04 1.17 14.44
C PHE A 517 0.25 0.57 13.05
N PHE A 518 -0.55 0.96 12.05
CA PHE A 518 -0.39 0.49 10.67
C PHE A 518 0.60 1.32 9.85
N GLU A 519 0.80 2.60 10.17
CA GLU A 519 1.74 3.47 9.43
C GLU A 519 3.19 3.30 9.89
N ASN A 520 3.43 3.34 11.20
CA ASN A 520 4.74 3.32 11.81
C ASN A 520 4.68 2.66 13.20
N PRO A 521 4.50 1.33 13.27
CA PRO A 521 4.32 0.60 14.53
C PRO A 521 5.48 0.80 15.51
N LYS A 522 6.70 1.05 15.00
CA LYS A 522 7.88 1.34 15.83
C LYS A 522 7.75 2.67 16.58
N LEU A 523 7.28 3.71 15.91
CA LEU A 523 7.08 5.02 16.55
C LEU A 523 6.03 4.90 17.65
N LEU A 524 4.94 4.17 17.39
CA LEU A 524 3.93 3.91 18.41
C LEU A 524 4.50 3.11 19.58
N LEU A 525 5.23 2.02 19.33
CA LEU A 525 5.86 1.25 20.41
C LEU A 525 6.87 2.09 21.22
N GLU A 526 7.63 2.96 20.58
CA GLU A 526 8.62 3.81 21.24
C GLU A 526 7.97 4.88 22.13
N LYS A 527 6.92 5.52 21.63
CA LYS A 527 6.25 6.63 22.33
C LYS A 527 5.21 6.13 23.34
N ASP A 528 4.39 5.18 22.94
CA ASP A 528 3.24 4.66 23.69
C ASP A 528 3.14 3.13 23.58
N PRO A 529 4.02 2.40 24.31
CA PRO A 529 4.06 0.94 24.28
C PRO A 529 2.77 0.30 24.82
N ASP A 530 2.04 1.00 25.69
CA ASP A 530 0.83 0.48 26.31
C ASP A 530 -0.35 0.54 25.32
N LEU A 531 -0.51 1.65 24.59
CA LEU A 531 -1.50 1.72 23.49
C LEU A 531 -1.15 0.75 22.36
N PHE A 532 0.14 0.61 22.02
CA PHE A 532 0.61 -0.40 21.06
C PHE A 532 0.17 -1.81 21.47
N ALA A 533 0.39 -2.18 22.73
CA ALA A 533 0.03 -3.48 23.26
C ALA A 533 -1.50 -3.68 23.26
N TYR A 534 -2.27 -2.67 23.67
CA TYR A 534 -3.73 -2.72 23.66
C TYR A 534 -4.28 -3.00 22.26
N ILE A 535 -3.84 -2.23 21.25
CA ILE A 535 -4.27 -2.42 19.86
C ILE A 535 -3.91 -3.83 19.40
N LYS A 536 -2.66 -4.25 19.61
CA LYS A 536 -2.21 -5.56 19.17
C LYS A 536 -3.01 -6.72 19.78
N GLU A 537 -3.24 -6.69 21.09
CA GLU A 537 -3.95 -7.78 21.79
C GLU A 537 -5.43 -7.84 21.40
N ARG A 538 -6.05 -6.69 21.14
CA ARG A 538 -7.48 -6.61 20.84
C ARG A 538 -7.81 -6.91 19.37
N PHE A 539 -6.86 -6.69 18.47
CA PHE A 539 -7.11 -6.59 17.03
C PHE A 539 -6.20 -7.47 16.15
N ASP A 540 -5.04 -7.91 16.65
CA ASP A 540 -4.05 -8.69 15.89
C ASP A 540 -3.70 -10.03 16.58
N GLY A 541 -4.54 -10.44 17.55
CA GLY A 541 -4.35 -11.58 18.45
C GLY A 541 -4.95 -12.90 18.00
#